data_AF-Q6FPX4-F1
#
_entry.id   AF-Q6FPX4-F1
#
_cell.length_a   1.000
_cell.length_b   1.000
_cell.length_c   1.000
_cell.angle_alpha   90.00
_cell.angle_beta   90.00
_cell.angle_gamma   90.00
#
_symmetry.space_group_name_H-M   'P 1'
#
loop_
_entity.id
_entity.type
_entity.pdbx_description
1 polymer ?
#
loop_
_entity_poly.entity_id
_entity_poly.type
_entity_poly.pdbx_seq_one_letter_code
_entity_poly.pdbx_strand_id
1 'polypeptide(L)'
;MAKKIKIIKKRDRKRVDPLAKQKLAWTTGHSLVVVCGILFSIAYFFQILLFFKYRNWKWLFLRENKNYTFIKGTRWYHTILRHTPLLLYKTSLIGVFVSYGVTLLQNWKGVDPSWNDLLASQNFQSIMIAALWFVSGGKSFYKLVPFMVLSYLHLINMKNEFNGVDNHKEFSKKYKFQLNIVAYSELVVMLRLLIDALVMRTGTSGYMFVIYLGIYWLRLNYSAYAQASVVQIIKLVDHKIPKQAQPLWTGFKKFLSLKISECIERNRQIEKEDAIIAT
;
A
#
# COMPACT_ATOMS: atom_id res chain seq x y z
N MET A 1 34.05 -31.95 -59.68
CA MET A 1 34.24 -31.31 -58.35
C MET A 1 32.93 -30.67 -57.91
N ALA A 2 32.32 -31.15 -56.82
CA ALA A 2 30.99 -30.67 -56.39
C ALA A 2 31.05 -29.29 -55.72
N LYS A 3 30.19 -28.37 -56.16
CA LYS A 3 30.10 -26.98 -55.68
C LYS A 3 29.54 -26.99 -54.24
N LYS A 4 30.37 -26.61 -53.26
CA LYS A 4 29.97 -26.53 -51.84
C LYS A 4 28.95 -25.40 -51.64
N ILE A 5 27.68 -25.75 -51.45
CA ILE A 5 26.61 -24.79 -51.15
C ILE A 5 26.87 -24.23 -49.74
N LYS A 6 27.18 -22.94 -49.66
CA LYS A 6 27.41 -22.23 -48.39
C LYS A 6 26.05 -21.90 -47.78
N ILE A 7 25.57 -22.75 -46.86
CA ILE A 7 24.31 -22.51 -46.14
C ILE A 7 24.56 -21.37 -45.15
N ILE A 8 24.07 -20.17 -45.48
CA ILE A 8 24.07 -19.02 -44.58
C ILE A 8 22.93 -19.23 -43.57
N LYS A 9 23.25 -19.69 -42.35
CA LYS A 9 22.29 -19.68 -41.24
C LYS A 9 21.96 -18.23 -40.90
N LYS A 10 20.70 -17.81 -41.09
CA LYS A 10 20.21 -16.53 -40.57
C LYS A 10 20.41 -16.54 -39.05
N ARG A 11 21.02 -15.47 -38.52
CA ARG A 11 21.18 -15.25 -37.08
C ARG A 11 19.81 -15.36 -36.43
N ASP A 12 19.61 -16.34 -35.56
CA ASP A 12 18.35 -16.47 -34.80
C ASP A 12 18.02 -15.12 -34.18
N ARG A 13 16.81 -14.61 -34.46
CA ARG A 13 16.31 -13.41 -33.80
C ARG A 13 16.42 -13.67 -32.29
N LYS A 14 17.16 -12.82 -31.56
CA LYS A 14 17.24 -12.89 -30.09
C LYS A 14 15.83 -13.14 -29.56
N ARG A 15 15.63 -14.23 -28.80
CA ARG A 15 14.37 -14.51 -28.10
C ARG A 15 14.07 -13.28 -27.24
N VAL A 16 13.15 -12.44 -27.69
CA VAL A 16 12.66 -11.30 -26.91
C VAL A 16 11.78 -11.91 -25.83
N ASP A 17 12.13 -11.66 -24.55
CA ASP A 17 11.30 -12.11 -23.42
C ASP A 17 9.89 -11.52 -23.60
N PRO A 18 8.84 -12.35 -23.77
CA PRO A 18 7.48 -11.88 -24.01
C PRO A 18 6.94 -11.02 -22.85
N LEU A 19 7.54 -11.14 -21.65
CA LEU A 19 7.17 -10.42 -20.45
C LEU A 19 8.07 -9.21 -20.16
N ALA A 20 9.06 -8.90 -21.02
CA ALA A 20 10.01 -7.82 -20.78
C ALA A 20 9.34 -6.45 -20.53
N LYS A 21 8.31 -6.12 -21.32
CA LYS A 21 7.55 -4.87 -21.16
C LYS A 21 6.81 -4.81 -19.82
N GLN A 22 6.24 -5.93 -19.38
CA GLN A 22 5.53 -6.00 -18.09
C GLN A 22 6.52 -5.89 -16.92
N LYS A 23 7.64 -6.62 -16.97
CA LYS A 23 8.71 -6.52 -15.96
C LYS A 23 9.26 -5.10 -15.86
N LEU A 24 9.45 -4.42 -16.99
CA LEU A 24 9.88 -3.03 -17.02
C LEU A 24 8.84 -2.09 -16.40
N ALA A 25 7.57 -2.21 -16.79
CA ALA A 25 6.49 -1.40 -16.24
C ALA A 25 6.33 -1.62 -14.73
N TRP A 26 6.38 -2.87 -14.28
CA TRP A 26 6.33 -3.26 -12.88
C TRP A 26 7.47 -2.63 -12.06
N THR A 27 8.71 -2.76 -12.56
CA THR A 27 9.91 -2.22 -11.89
C THR A 27 9.87 -0.69 -11.84
N THR A 28 9.44 -0.07 -12.95
CA THR A 28 9.29 1.39 -13.06
C THR A 28 8.23 1.88 -12.09
N GLY A 29 7.09 1.18 -12.01
CA GLY A 29 6.01 1.49 -11.08
C GLY A 29 6.49 1.51 -9.64
N HIS A 30 7.08 0.41 -9.15
CA HIS A 30 7.59 0.36 -7.77
C HIS A 30 8.71 1.38 -7.51
N SER A 31 9.60 1.60 -8.50
CA SER A 31 10.65 2.63 -8.38
C SER A 31 10.07 4.03 -8.26
N LEU A 32 9.01 4.35 -9.03
CA LEU A 32 8.30 5.62 -8.92
C LEU A 32 7.65 5.79 -7.54
N VAL A 33 7.02 4.73 -7.00
CA VAL A 33 6.42 4.79 -5.65
C VAL A 33 7.48 5.19 -4.62
N VAL A 34 8.63 4.51 -4.63
CA VAL A 34 9.71 4.70 -3.65
C VAL A 34 10.41 6.05 -3.85
N VAL A 35 10.88 6.36 -5.06
CA VAL A 35 11.67 7.58 -5.31
C VAL A 35 10.80 8.83 -5.13
N CYS A 36 9.64 8.91 -5.79
CA CYS A 36 8.76 10.06 -5.64
C CYS A 36 8.19 10.14 -4.22
N GLY A 37 7.93 9.00 -3.58
CA GLY A 37 7.50 8.92 -2.19
C GLY A 37 8.53 9.49 -1.22
N ILE A 38 9.82 9.12 -1.36
CA ILE A 38 10.91 9.64 -0.53
C ILE A 38 11.09 11.15 -0.75
N LEU A 39 11.13 11.60 -2.00
CA LEU A 39 11.24 13.04 -2.31
C LEU A 39 10.07 13.84 -1.74
N PHE A 40 8.85 13.30 -1.86
CA PHE A 40 7.67 13.89 -1.23
C PHE A 40 7.80 13.91 0.29
N SER A 41 8.30 12.83 0.89
CA SER A 41 8.48 12.71 2.35
C SER A 41 9.45 13.77 2.86
N ILE A 42 10.58 13.95 2.18
CA ILE A 42 11.56 15.00 2.50
C ILE A 42 10.90 16.37 2.38
N ALA A 43 10.19 16.67 1.29
CA ALA A 43 9.51 17.94 1.12
C ALA A 43 8.41 18.18 2.17
N TYR A 44 7.66 17.13 2.52
CA TYR A 44 6.60 17.15 3.52
C TYR A 44 7.18 17.39 4.92
N PHE A 45 8.23 16.67 5.31
CA PHE A 45 8.90 16.87 6.60
C PHE A 45 9.67 18.18 6.65
N PHE A 46 10.24 18.68 5.56
CA PHE A 46 10.85 20.01 5.52
C PHE A 46 9.81 21.11 5.77
N GLN A 47 8.62 20.98 5.16
CA GLN A 47 7.48 21.86 5.45
C GLN A 47 7.01 21.70 6.90
N ILE A 48 7.04 20.48 7.45
CA ILE A 48 6.66 20.22 8.84
C ILE A 48 7.71 20.70 9.83
N LEU A 49 9.02 20.57 9.59
CA LEU A 49 10.05 20.99 10.54
C LEU A 49 10.12 22.51 10.66
N LEU A 50 9.73 23.21 9.59
CA LEU A 50 9.46 24.65 9.62
C LEU A 50 8.11 25.00 10.30
N PHE A 51 7.42 24.02 10.92
CA PHE A 51 6.12 24.09 11.63
C PHE A 51 5.98 25.31 12.53
N PHE A 52 7.05 25.65 13.24
CA PHE A 52 7.00 26.68 14.26
C PHE A 52 6.65 28.07 13.71
N LYS A 53 6.72 28.26 12.39
CA LYS A 53 6.31 29.51 11.73
C LYS A 53 4.91 29.48 11.11
N TYR A 54 4.23 28.33 11.09
CA TYR A 54 3.00 28.09 10.31
C TYR A 54 1.73 27.85 11.13
N ARG A 55 1.88 27.47 12.40
CA ARG A 55 0.78 27.00 13.25
C ARG A 55 0.83 27.71 14.58
N ASN A 56 -0.27 28.34 14.99
CA ASN A 56 -0.36 28.97 16.30
C ASN A 56 -0.33 27.85 17.36
N TRP A 57 0.59 27.92 18.33
CA TRP A 57 0.86 26.85 19.32
C TRP A 57 -0.42 26.38 20.03
N LYS A 58 -1.36 27.31 20.26
CA LYS A 58 -2.65 27.05 20.91
C LYS A 58 -3.63 26.19 20.08
N TRP A 59 -3.48 26.14 18.76
CA TRP A 59 -4.44 25.50 17.84
C TRP A 59 -3.77 24.44 16.95
N LEU A 60 -2.75 23.79 17.50
CA LEU A 60 -1.79 22.91 16.82
C LEU A 60 -2.42 21.77 15.99
N PHE A 61 -3.71 21.50 16.21
CA PHE A 61 -4.48 20.46 15.51
C PHE A 61 -5.71 20.97 14.76
N LEU A 62 -6.22 22.17 15.06
CA LEU A 62 -7.59 22.58 14.74
C LEU A 62 -7.74 23.45 13.49
N ARG A 63 -6.79 24.36 13.22
CA ARG A 63 -6.84 25.23 12.03
C ARG A 63 -5.55 25.13 11.22
N GLU A 64 -5.71 24.98 9.91
CA GLU A 64 -4.63 24.99 8.93
C GLU A 64 -4.77 26.27 8.12
N ASN A 65 -3.69 27.04 8.02
CA ASN A 65 -3.70 28.23 7.18
C ASN A 65 -3.57 27.81 5.71
N LYS A 66 -4.72 27.66 5.04
CA LYS A 66 -4.81 27.25 3.63
C LYS A 66 -4.10 28.21 2.66
N ASN A 67 -3.86 29.45 3.08
CA ASN A 67 -3.30 30.51 2.24
C ASN A 67 -1.77 30.66 2.39
N TYR A 68 -1.15 29.89 3.28
CA TYR A 68 0.29 29.95 3.44
C TYR A 68 0.98 29.22 2.30
N THR A 69 1.89 29.91 1.61
CA THR A 69 2.82 29.30 0.65
C THR A 69 4.26 29.67 1.02
N PHE A 70 5.12 28.66 1.14
CA PHE A 70 6.55 28.84 1.49
C PHE A 70 7.27 29.68 0.43
N ILE A 71 6.98 29.36 -0.82
CA ILE A 71 7.59 29.98 -1.98
C ILE A 71 6.62 31.05 -2.47
N LYS A 72 6.93 32.31 -2.13
CA LYS A 72 6.23 33.49 -2.60
C LYS A 72 6.95 34.02 -3.84
N GLY A 73 6.20 34.26 -4.90
CA GLY A 73 6.75 34.75 -6.17
C GLY A 73 5.77 34.50 -7.31
N THR A 74 5.84 35.34 -8.34
CA THR A 74 4.98 35.29 -9.53
C THR A 74 5.62 34.56 -10.70
N ARG A 75 6.93 34.27 -10.64
CA ARG A 75 7.64 33.58 -11.72
C ARG A 75 7.22 32.11 -11.83
N TRP A 76 7.19 31.58 -13.04
CA TRP A 76 6.73 30.23 -13.37
C TRP A 76 7.39 29.12 -12.54
N TYR A 77 8.69 29.22 -12.24
CA TYR A 77 9.41 28.21 -11.45
C TYR A 77 8.94 28.16 -9.97
N HIS A 78 8.47 29.28 -9.41
CA HIS A 78 7.89 29.29 -8.06
C HIS A 78 6.57 28.52 -8.02
N THR A 79 5.77 28.63 -9.10
CA THR A 79 4.54 27.85 -9.27
C THR A 79 4.85 26.36 -9.33
N ILE A 80 5.86 25.95 -10.11
CA ILE A 80 6.29 24.54 -10.17
C ILE A 80 6.69 24.05 -8.79
N LEU A 81 7.61 24.76 -8.10
CA LEU A 81 8.10 24.35 -6.78
C LEU A 81 6.97 24.28 -5.73
N ARG A 82 5.96 25.15 -5.82
CA ARG A 82 4.77 25.12 -4.96
C ARG A 82 3.93 23.86 -5.19
N HIS A 83 3.79 23.44 -6.44
CA HIS A 83 3.03 22.24 -6.81
C HIS A 83 3.87 20.95 -6.78
N THR A 84 5.21 21.02 -6.69
CA THR A 84 6.11 19.86 -6.66
C THR A 84 5.69 18.80 -5.62
N PRO A 85 5.35 19.12 -4.36
CA PRO A 85 4.91 18.10 -3.41
C PRO A 85 3.58 17.44 -3.81
N LEU A 86 2.67 18.15 -4.48
CA LEU A 86 1.46 17.54 -5.03
C LEU A 86 1.82 16.56 -6.15
N LEU A 87 2.68 16.99 -7.08
CA LEU A 87 3.09 16.19 -8.22
C LEU A 87 3.79 14.91 -7.76
N LEU A 88 4.78 15.00 -6.88
CA LEU A 88 5.50 13.86 -6.32
C LEU A 88 4.57 12.87 -5.60
N TYR A 89 3.60 13.37 -4.84
CA TYR A 89 2.59 12.54 -4.19
C TYR A 89 1.71 11.79 -5.20
N LYS A 90 1.21 12.49 -6.23
CA LYS A 90 0.33 11.88 -7.25
C LYS A 90 1.11 10.93 -8.17
N THR A 91 2.36 11.25 -8.53
CA THR A 91 3.20 10.35 -9.33
C THR A 91 3.57 9.08 -8.56
N SER A 92 3.79 9.17 -7.23
CA SER A 92 3.95 7.98 -6.38
C SER A 92 2.70 7.08 -6.43
N LEU A 93 1.49 7.66 -6.34
CA LEU A 93 0.24 6.89 -6.48
C LEU A 93 0.04 6.30 -7.89
N ILE A 94 0.45 7.03 -8.94
CA ILE A 94 0.46 6.48 -10.31
C ILE A 94 1.39 5.26 -10.39
N GLY A 95 2.55 5.32 -9.72
CA GLY A 95 3.45 4.17 -9.58
C GLY A 95 2.74 2.95 -8.99
N VAL A 96 1.88 3.12 -7.98
CA VAL A 96 1.08 2.05 -7.38
C VAL A 96 0.11 1.45 -8.40
N PHE A 97 -0.62 2.28 -9.15
CA PHE A 97 -1.52 1.76 -10.20
C PHE A 97 -0.78 0.93 -11.24
N VAL A 98 0.40 1.39 -11.68
CA VAL A 98 1.21 0.67 -12.67
C VAL A 98 1.73 -0.65 -12.11
N SER A 99 2.39 -0.64 -10.94
CA SER A 99 3.03 -1.84 -10.42
C SER A 99 2.01 -2.91 -10.02
N TYR A 100 1.03 -2.54 -9.19
CA TYR A 100 0.02 -3.47 -8.70
C TYR A 100 -0.97 -3.86 -9.81
N GLY A 101 -1.21 -2.98 -10.79
CA GLY A 101 -2.00 -3.31 -11.97
C GLY A 101 -1.32 -4.36 -12.84
N VAL A 102 0.00 -4.26 -13.05
CA VAL A 102 0.76 -5.30 -13.77
C VAL A 102 0.72 -6.62 -13.01
N THR A 103 0.93 -6.61 -11.68
CA THR A 103 0.82 -7.85 -10.88
C THR A 103 -0.57 -8.47 -10.99
N LEU A 104 -1.64 -7.66 -10.95
CA LEU A 104 -3.01 -8.14 -11.10
C LEU A 104 -3.22 -8.78 -12.48
N LEU A 105 -2.76 -8.13 -13.55
CA LEU A 105 -2.83 -8.68 -14.91
C LEU A 105 -2.03 -9.98 -15.08
N GLN A 106 -0.94 -10.13 -14.34
CA GLN A 106 -0.12 -11.35 -14.35
C GLN A 106 -0.79 -12.49 -13.59
N ASN A 107 -1.33 -12.21 -12.40
CA ASN A 107 -2.00 -13.21 -11.56
C ASN A 107 -3.24 -13.82 -12.24
N TRP A 108 -3.98 -13.01 -12.99
CA TRP A 108 -5.22 -13.43 -13.65
C TRP A 108 -5.05 -13.70 -15.15
N LYS A 109 -3.81 -13.91 -15.61
CA LYS A 109 -3.58 -14.17 -17.02
C LYS A 109 -4.14 -15.54 -17.40
N GLY A 110 -5.23 -15.54 -18.16
CA GLY A 110 -5.89 -16.77 -18.63
C GLY A 110 -6.98 -17.31 -17.71
N VAL A 111 -7.38 -16.54 -16.69
CA VAL A 111 -8.52 -16.84 -15.81
C VAL A 111 -9.37 -15.58 -15.72
N ASP A 112 -10.69 -15.72 -15.79
CA ASP A 112 -11.61 -14.61 -15.57
C ASP A 112 -11.98 -14.54 -14.09
N PRO A 113 -11.39 -13.61 -13.29
CA PRO A 113 -11.66 -13.54 -11.87
C PRO A 113 -13.09 -13.07 -11.61
N SER A 114 -13.73 -13.67 -10.61
CA SER A 114 -14.96 -13.09 -10.07
C SER A 114 -14.66 -11.82 -9.27
N TRP A 115 -15.68 -10.99 -9.03
CA TRP A 115 -15.55 -9.80 -8.19
C TRP A 115 -15.04 -10.13 -6.77
N ASN A 116 -15.41 -11.29 -6.24
CA ASN A 116 -14.97 -11.73 -4.91
C ASN A 116 -13.47 -12.04 -4.90
N ASP A 117 -12.96 -12.63 -5.98
CA ASP A 117 -11.54 -12.96 -6.12
C ASP A 117 -10.68 -11.70 -6.24
N LEU A 118 -11.18 -10.70 -6.98
CA LEU A 118 -10.56 -9.37 -7.03
C LEU A 118 -10.56 -8.72 -5.65
N LEU A 119 -11.69 -8.70 -4.93
CA LEU A 119 -11.78 -8.10 -3.60
C LEU A 119 -10.93 -8.82 -2.54
N ALA A 120 -10.68 -10.12 -2.71
CA ALA A 120 -9.77 -10.89 -1.86
C ALA A 120 -8.29 -10.58 -2.15
N SER A 121 -7.96 -10.15 -3.37
CA SER A 121 -6.59 -9.85 -3.78
C SER A 121 -6.02 -8.62 -3.07
N GLN A 122 -4.88 -8.79 -2.39
CA GLN A 122 -4.16 -7.70 -1.72
C GLN A 122 -3.73 -6.59 -2.70
N ASN A 123 -3.44 -6.95 -3.96
CA ASN A 123 -3.06 -5.99 -4.99
C ASN A 123 -4.23 -5.09 -5.37
N PHE A 124 -5.42 -5.67 -5.55
CA PHE A 124 -6.62 -4.91 -5.85
C PHE A 124 -7.05 -4.02 -4.68
N GLN A 125 -7.01 -4.53 -3.44
CA GLN A 125 -7.24 -3.73 -2.24
C GLN A 125 -6.26 -2.54 -2.14
N SER A 126 -4.99 -2.74 -2.52
CA SER A 126 -3.97 -1.67 -2.58
C SER A 126 -4.31 -0.61 -3.64
N ILE A 127 -4.77 -1.02 -4.82
CA ILE A 127 -5.25 -0.13 -5.89
C ILE A 127 -6.47 0.69 -5.41
N MET A 128 -7.43 0.06 -4.73
CA MET A 128 -8.60 0.76 -4.18
C MET A 128 -8.20 1.85 -3.17
N ILE A 129 -7.28 1.53 -2.25
CA ILE A 129 -6.76 2.51 -1.28
C ILE A 129 -6.01 3.63 -2.02
N ALA A 130 -5.19 3.30 -3.02
CA ALA A 130 -4.50 4.30 -3.83
C ALA A 130 -5.48 5.21 -4.59
N ALA A 131 -6.58 4.67 -5.12
CA ALA A 131 -7.66 5.44 -5.75
C ALA A 131 -8.34 6.38 -4.76
N LEU A 132 -8.63 5.89 -3.54
CA LEU A 132 -9.18 6.71 -2.46
C LEU A 132 -8.26 7.90 -2.16
N TRP A 133 -6.94 7.68 -2.10
CA TRP A 133 -5.95 8.73 -1.89
C TRP A 133 -5.69 9.63 -3.09
N PHE A 134 -5.93 9.12 -4.30
CA PHE A 134 -5.82 9.87 -5.53
C PHE A 134 -6.98 10.86 -5.68
N VAL A 135 -8.20 10.47 -5.28
CA VAL A 135 -9.37 11.36 -5.28
C VAL A 135 -9.38 12.26 -4.04
N SER A 136 -8.89 11.77 -2.90
CA SER A 136 -8.72 12.56 -1.69
C SER A 136 -7.80 13.77 -1.93
N GLY A 137 -8.28 14.97 -1.59
CA GLY A 137 -7.51 16.23 -1.73
C GLY A 137 -6.37 16.38 -0.70
N GLY A 138 -6.35 15.58 0.37
CA GLY A 138 -5.37 15.71 1.46
C GLY A 138 -4.10 14.89 1.22
N LYS A 139 -2.96 15.57 1.01
CA LYS A 139 -1.62 14.96 0.92
C LYS A 139 -1.11 14.62 2.31
N SER A 140 -0.64 13.40 2.51
CA SER A 140 -0.07 12.98 3.79
C SER A 140 0.99 11.93 3.57
N PHE A 141 2.13 12.09 4.25
CA PHE A 141 3.19 11.09 4.29
C PHE A 141 2.66 9.73 4.75
N TYR A 142 1.86 9.71 5.82
CA TYR A 142 1.34 8.48 6.42
C TYR A 142 0.51 7.63 5.44
N LYS A 143 -0.16 8.26 4.46
CA LYS A 143 -0.93 7.56 3.42
C LYS A 143 -0.04 6.82 2.41
N LEU A 144 1.19 7.31 2.19
CA LEU A 144 2.14 6.71 1.25
C LEU A 144 3.05 5.65 1.89
N VAL A 145 3.27 5.71 3.21
CA VAL A 145 4.18 4.78 3.91
C VAL A 145 3.89 3.30 3.59
N PRO A 146 2.64 2.80 3.66
CA PRO A 146 2.34 1.41 3.30
C PRO A 146 2.85 1.06 1.89
N PHE A 147 2.57 1.92 0.91
CA PHE A 147 2.94 1.68 -0.49
C PHE A 147 4.45 1.76 -0.72
N MET A 148 5.14 2.71 -0.08
CA MET A 148 6.59 2.84 -0.19
C MET A 148 7.30 1.63 0.37
N VAL A 149 6.92 1.17 1.57
CA VAL A 149 7.55 0.02 2.21
C VAL A 149 7.26 -1.26 1.43
N LEU A 150 6.00 -1.50 1.02
CA LEU A 150 5.67 -2.66 0.21
C LEU A 150 6.37 -2.64 -1.14
N SER A 151 6.43 -1.49 -1.83
CA SER A 151 7.14 -1.37 -3.11
C SER A 151 8.63 -1.60 -2.96
N TYR A 152 9.23 -1.13 -1.86
CA TYR A 152 10.63 -1.42 -1.54
C TYR A 152 10.87 -2.92 -1.33
N LEU A 153 9.98 -3.60 -0.61
CA LEU A 153 10.08 -5.05 -0.40
C LEU A 153 9.96 -5.82 -1.73
N HIS A 154 9.03 -5.44 -2.60
CA HIS A 154 8.90 -6.04 -3.93
C HIS A 154 10.17 -5.82 -4.78
N LEU A 155 10.77 -4.63 -4.77
CA LEU A 155 12.02 -4.38 -5.50
C LEU A 155 13.19 -5.23 -4.99
N ILE A 156 13.30 -5.44 -3.68
CA ILE A 156 14.32 -6.34 -3.13
C ILE A 156 14.05 -7.80 -3.53
N ASN A 157 12.78 -8.21 -3.54
CA ASN A 157 12.38 -9.57 -3.92
C ASN A 157 12.27 -9.79 -5.43
N MET A 158 12.58 -8.78 -6.26
CA MET A 158 12.28 -8.77 -7.69
C MET A 158 12.73 -10.03 -8.45
N LYS A 159 13.90 -10.59 -8.11
CA LYS A 159 14.40 -11.81 -8.76
C LYS A 159 13.51 -13.02 -8.49
N ASN A 160 13.00 -13.15 -7.27
CA ASN A 160 12.14 -14.27 -6.89
C ASN A 160 10.75 -14.10 -7.50
N GLU A 161 10.20 -12.87 -7.48
CA GLU A 161 8.92 -12.52 -8.12
C GLU A 161 8.94 -12.84 -9.62
N PHE A 162 10.02 -12.49 -10.32
CA PHE A 162 10.13 -12.74 -11.77
C PHE A 162 10.40 -14.19 -12.14
N ASN A 163 10.97 -14.97 -11.22
CA ASN A 163 11.23 -16.39 -11.42
C ASN A 163 10.07 -17.26 -10.92
N GLY A 164 9.01 -16.67 -10.35
CA GLY A 164 7.87 -17.40 -9.81
C GLY A 164 8.22 -18.29 -8.61
N VAL A 165 9.30 -17.96 -7.89
CA VAL A 165 9.74 -18.76 -6.73
C VAL A 165 8.93 -18.30 -5.51
N ASP A 166 8.03 -19.16 -5.06
CA ASP A 166 7.10 -18.88 -3.97
C ASP A 166 7.75 -19.04 -2.58
N ASN A 167 8.62 -18.09 -2.23
CA ASN A 167 9.28 -18.01 -0.92
C ASN A 167 8.62 -16.97 0.01
N HIS A 168 7.31 -16.72 -0.15
CA HIS A 168 6.60 -15.66 0.58
C HIS A 168 6.68 -15.82 2.11
N LYS A 169 6.67 -17.06 2.63
CA LYS A 169 6.76 -17.33 4.08
C LYS A 169 8.12 -16.96 4.68
N GLU A 170 9.21 -17.36 4.03
CA GLU A 170 10.57 -17.05 4.49
C GLU A 170 10.89 -15.56 4.35
N PHE A 171 10.46 -14.97 3.23
CA PHE A 171 10.62 -13.55 2.98
C PHE A 171 9.86 -12.71 4.03
N SER A 172 8.63 -13.09 4.35
CA SER A 172 7.82 -12.42 5.38
C SER A 172 8.43 -12.51 6.77
N LYS A 173 9.06 -13.65 7.12
CA LYS A 173 9.80 -13.79 8.38
C LYS A 173 11.02 -12.87 8.41
N LYS A 174 11.79 -12.81 7.32
CA LYS A 174 12.99 -11.97 7.21
C LYS A 174 12.68 -10.48 7.34
N TYR A 175 11.58 -10.02 6.74
CA TYR A 175 11.19 -8.61 6.71
C TYR A 175 10.00 -8.27 7.61
N LYS A 176 9.85 -9.01 8.72
CA LYS A 176 8.77 -8.84 9.70
C LYS A 176 8.66 -7.40 10.23
N PHE A 177 9.80 -6.75 10.47
CA PHE A 177 9.84 -5.37 10.96
C PHE A 177 9.18 -4.39 9.98
N GLN A 178 9.52 -4.49 8.69
CA GLN A 178 8.97 -3.66 7.62
C GLN A 178 7.46 -3.89 7.46
N LEU A 179 7.01 -5.14 7.54
CA LEU A 179 5.58 -5.48 7.50
C LEU A 179 4.82 -4.92 8.70
N ASN A 180 5.42 -4.91 9.89
CA ASN A 180 4.83 -4.25 11.06
C ASN A 180 4.73 -2.73 10.86
N ILE A 181 5.73 -2.08 10.26
CA ILE A 181 5.67 -0.65 9.92
C ILE A 181 4.47 -0.36 9.00
N VAL A 182 4.28 -1.18 7.96
CA VAL A 182 3.13 -1.07 7.05
C VAL A 182 1.84 -1.06 7.86
N ALA A 183 1.65 -2.09 8.69
CA ALA A 183 0.41 -2.21 9.43
C ALA A 183 0.19 -1.08 10.46
N TYR A 184 1.22 -0.68 11.21
CA TYR A 184 1.12 0.48 12.11
C TYR A 184 0.79 1.77 11.35
N SER A 185 1.37 1.97 10.16
CA SER A 185 1.06 3.15 9.35
C SER A 185 -0.39 3.15 8.85
N GLU A 186 -0.94 1.98 8.48
CA GLU A 186 -2.36 1.85 8.11
C GLU A 186 -3.31 2.19 9.27
N LEU A 187 -2.93 1.80 10.49
CA LEU A 187 -3.67 2.11 11.71
C LEU A 187 -3.60 3.59 12.09
N VAL A 188 -2.42 4.21 11.91
CA VAL A 188 -2.26 5.66 12.09
C VAL A 188 -3.13 6.43 11.10
N VAL A 189 -3.19 5.97 9.83
CA VAL A 189 -4.10 6.56 8.83
C VAL A 189 -5.56 6.39 9.25
N MET A 190 -5.95 5.21 9.73
CA MET A 190 -7.30 4.95 10.24
C MET A 190 -7.66 5.89 11.40
N LEU A 191 -6.81 6.00 12.41
CA LEU A 191 -7.01 6.87 13.57
C LEU A 191 -7.09 8.34 13.15
N ARG A 192 -6.23 8.74 12.20
CA ARG A 192 -6.22 10.11 11.69
C ARG A 192 -7.55 10.45 10.99
N LEU A 193 -8.07 9.54 10.17
CA LEU A 193 -9.35 9.72 9.49
C LEU A 193 -10.51 9.75 10.49
N LEU A 194 -10.47 8.93 11.54
CA LEU A 194 -11.46 8.98 12.61
C LEU A 194 -11.47 10.35 13.30
N ILE A 195 -10.31 10.87 13.68
CA ILE A 195 -10.20 12.21 14.29
C ILE A 195 -10.69 13.28 13.31
N ASP A 196 -10.26 13.25 12.05
CA ASP A 196 -10.69 14.22 11.05
C ASP A 196 -12.20 14.12 10.74
N ALA A 197 -12.82 12.94 10.91
CA ALA A 197 -14.26 12.73 10.80
C ALA A 197 -15.02 13.27 12.02
N LEU A 198 -14.55 12.97 13.24
CA LEU A 198 -15.15 13.46 14.49
C LEU A 198 -15.07 14.99 14.61
N VAL A 199 -13.95 15.58 14.19
CA VAL A 199 -13.75 17.04 14.18
C VAL A 199 -14.45 17.71 13.00
N MET A 200 -15.04 16.93 12.08
CA MET A 200 -15.65 17.42 10.83
C MET A 200 -14.72 18.40 10.07
N ARG A 201 -13.41 18.15 10.13
CA ARG A 201 -12.38 19.09 9.65
C ARG A 201 -12.51 19.38 8.15
N THR A 202 -12.98 18.39 7.42
CA THR A 202 -13.22 18.43 5.97
C THR A 202 -14.55 17.76 5.71
N GLY A 203 -15.44 18.37 4.92
CA GLY A 203 -16.75 17.78 4.60
C GLY A 203 -16.69 16.39 3.96
N THR A 204 -15.52 15.94 3.49
CA THR A 204 -15.30 14.63 2.87
C THR A 204 -14.63 13.60 3.79
N SER A 205 -14.15 13.96 5.00
CA SER A 205 -13.39 13.03 5.85
C SER A 205 -14.23 11.85 6.35
N GLY A 206 -15.51 12.06 6.66
CA GLY A 206 -16.42 10.99 7.09
C GLY A 206 -16.59 9.91 6.02
N TYR A 207 -16.90 10.31 4.78
CA TYR A 207 -17.03 9.35 3.66
C TYR A 207 -15.72 8.58 3.41
N MET A 208 -14.58 9.27 3.47
CA MET A 208 -13.26 8.66 3.29
C MET A 208 -12.96 7.64 4.40
N PHE A 209 -13.36 7.93 5.64
CA PHE A 209 -13.21 7.02 6.77
C PHE A 209 -14.03 5.74 6.57
N VAL A 210 -15.31 5.87 6.20
CA VAL A 210 -16.20 4.71 5.97
C VAL A 210 -15.69 3.83 4.83
N ILE A 211 -15.30 4.41 3.70
CA ILE A 211 -14.76 3.65 2.56
C ILE A 211 -13.46 2.96 2.96
N TYR A 212 -12.55 3.67 3.64
CA TYR A 212 -11.30 3.09 4.11
C TYR A 212 -11.54 1.94 5.09
N LEU A 213 -12.50 2.08 6.00
CA LEU A 213 -12.87 1.03 6.95
C LEU A 213 -13.39 -0.22 6.24
N GLY A 214 -14.21 -0.05 5.18
CA GLY A 214 -14.66 -1.16 4.35
C GLY A 214 -13.51 -1.91 3.67
N ILE A 215 -12.54 -1.18 3.10
CA ILE A 215 -11.36 -1.81 2.47
C ILE A 215 -10.44 -2.44 3.53
N TYR A 216 -10.28 -1.81 4.69
CA TYR A 216 -9.49 -2.35 5.80
C TYR A 216 -10.13 -3.62 6.39
N TRP A 217 -11.46 -3.68 6.43
CA TRP A 217 -12.19 -4.89 6.79
C TRP A 217 -11.87 -6.04 5.84
N LEU A 218 -11.84 -5.79 4.52
CA LEU A 218 -11.38 -6.80 3.54
C LEU A 218 -9.95 -7.24 3.84
N ARG A 219 -9.04 -6.31 4.14
CA ARG A 219 -7.66 -6.65 4.53
C ARG A 219 -7.59 -7.54 5.76
N LEU A 220 -8.43 -7.32 6.78
CA LEU A 220 -8.46 -8.19 7.95
C LEU A 220 -8.92 -9.61 7.63
N ASN A 221 -9.78 -9.77 6.63
CA ASN A 221 -10.25 -11.10 6.21
C ASN A 221 -9.22 -11.88 5.39
N TYR A 222 -8.31 -11.20 4.66
CA TYR A 222 -7.43 -11.84 3.68
C TYR A 222 -5.92 -11.63 3.91
N SER A 223 -5.51 -10.78 4.85
CA SER A 223 -4.11 -10.47 5.09
C SER A 223 -3.63 -10.87 6.50
N ALA A 224 -2.68 -11.80 6.53
CA ALA A 224 -2.05 -12.28 7.76
C ALA A 224 -1.31 -11.17 8.54
N TYR A 225 -0.66 -10.21 7.87
CA TYR A 225 0.03 -9.13 8.58
C TYR A 225 -0.95 -8.13 9.21
N ALA A 226 -2.10 -7.88 8.56
CA ALA A 226 -3.13 -6.99 9.09
C ALA A 226 -3.75 -7.60 10.36
N GLN A 227 -4.04 -8.90 10.33
CA GLN A 227 -4.51 -9.66 11.50
C GLN A 227 -3.51 -9.62 12.65
N ALA A 228 -2.23 -9.90 12.37
CA ALA A 228 -1.17 -9.88 13.39
C ALA A 228 -1.09 -8.51 14.10
N SER A 229 -1.33 -7.44 13.37
CA SER A 229 -1.21 -6.07 13.88
C SER A 229 -2.42 -5.66 14.71
N VAL A 230 -3.63 -6.08 14.30
CA VAL A 230 -4.83 -5.91 15.13
C VAL A 230 -4.70 -6.67 16.45
N VAL A 231 -4.18 -7.90 16.43
CA VAL A 231 -3.92 -8.67 17.66
C VAL A 231 -2.95 -7.92 18.59
N GLN A 232 -1.90 -7.32 18.03
CA GLN A 232 -0.96 -6.53 18.84
C GLN A 232 -1.61 -5.29 19.45
N ILE A 233 -2.46 -4.57 18.72
CA ILE A 233 -3.21 -3.43 19.29
C ILE A 233 -4.15 -3.90 20.38
N ILE A 234 -4.90 -4.98 20.16
CA ILE A 234 -5.82 -5.51 21.16
C ILE A 234 -5.07 -5.75 22.46
N LYS A 235 -3.86 -6.32 22.41
CA LYS A 235 -3.01 -6.53 23.60
C LYS A 235 -2.60 -5.22 24.28
N LEU A 236 -2.25 -4.19 23.51
CA LEU A 236 -1.87 -2.88 24.05
C LEU A 236 -3.05 -2.13 24.68
N VAL A 237 -4.23 -2.28 24.09
CA VAL A 237 -5.47 -1.62 24.54
C VAL A 237 -6.08 -2.36 25.74
N ASP A 238 -5.91 -3.68 25.82
CA ASP A 238 -6.41 -4.52 26.93
C ASP A 238 -6.02 -3.95 28.30
N HIS A 239 -4.79 -3.46 28.43
CA HIS A 239 -4.28 -2.90 29.68
C HIS A 239 -4.85 -1.51 30.01
N LYS A 240 -5.37 -0.77 29.02
CA LYS A 240 -5.79 0.63 29.17
C LYS A 240 -7.31 0.79 29.28
N ILE A 241 -8.08 -0.29 29.26
CA ILE A 241 -9.54 -0.20 29.27
C ILE A 241 -10.10 -0.05 30.69
N PRO A 242 -10.95 0.95 30.94
CA PRO A 242 -11.61 1.12 32.22
C PRO A 242 -12.60 -0.02 32.47
N LYS A 243 -12.76 -0.39 33.75
CA LYS A 243 -13.65 -1.51 34.18
C LYS A 243 -15.08 -1.40 33.64
N GLN A 244 -15.57 -0.18 33.43
CA GLN A 244 -16.91 0.11 32.90
C GLN A 244 -17.10 -0.35 31.44
N ALA A 245 -16.06 -0.32 30.62
CA ALA A 245 -16.11 -0.70 29.21
C ALA A 245 -15.67 -2.16 28.96
N GLN A 246 -15.29 -2.90 30.01
CA GLN A 246 -14.88 -4.30 29.89
C GLN A 246 -15.90 -5.22 29.20
N PRO A 247 -17.23 -5.20 29.49
CA PRO A 247 -18.15 -6.15 28.88
C PRO A 247 -18.31 -5.92 27.36
N LEU A 248 -18.27 -4.66 26.91
CA LEU A 248 -18.28 -4.32 25.48
C LEU A 248 -16.95 -4.73 24.81
N TRP A 249 -15.83 -4.51 25.52
CA TRP A 249 -14.52 -4.88 25.02
C TRP A 249 -14.32 -6.39 24.88
N THR A 250 -14.78 -7.19 25.85
CA THR A 250 -14.69 -8.65 25.77
C THR A 250 -15.55 -9.21 24.65
N GLY A 251 -16.74 -8.66 24.43
CA GLY A 251 -17.58 -8.99 23.27
C GLY A 251 -16.89 -8.70 21.94
N PHE A 252 -16.32 -7.49 21.80
CA PHE A 252 -15.55 -7.10 20.61
C PHE A 252 -14.31 -7.97 20.39
N LYS A 253 -13.55 -8.26 21.45
CA LYS A 253 -12.37 -9.12 21.41
C LYS A 253 -12.72 -10.53 20.97
N LYS A 254 -13.81 -11.10 21.50
CA LYS A 254 -14.30 -12.43 21.13
C LYS A 254 -14.71 -12.48 19.65
N PHE A 255 -15.43 -11.47 19.18
CA PHE A 255 -15.82 -11.37 17.78
C PHE A 255 -14.60 -11.30 16.85
N LEU A 256 -13.61 -10.46 17.16
CA LEU A 256 -12.39 -10.35 16.39
C LEU A 256 -11.55 -11.63 16.41
N SER A 257 -11.42 -12.27 17.58
CA SER A 257 -10.66 -13.52 17.69
C SER A 257 -11.30 -14.65 16.88
N LEU A 258 -12.64 -14.76 16.90
CA LEU A 258 -13.37 -15.75 16.10
C LEU A 258 -13.15 -15.52 14.60
N LYS A 259 -13.18 -14.26 14.14
CA LYS A 259 -12.93 -13.96 12.73
C LYS A 259 -11.49 -14.23 12.29
N ILE A 260 -10.52 -13.94 13.15
CA ILE A 260 -9.12 -14.27 12.86
C ILE A 260 -8.91 -15.79 12.83
N SER A 261 -9.52 -16.55 13.75
CA SER A 261 -9.41 -18.01 13.74
C SER A 261 -10.06 -18.65 12.52
N GLU A 262 -11.26 -18.20 12.11
CA GLU A 262 -11.93 -18.66 10.89
C GLU A 262 -11.04 -18.47 9.65
N CYS A 263 -10.33 -17.34 9.56
CA CYS A 263 -9.42 -17.09 8.45
C CYS A 263 -8.19 -18.01 8.48
N ILE A 264 -7.59 -18.21 9.66
CA ILE A 264 -6.44 -19.11 9.82
C ILE A 264 -6.81 -20.54 9.44
N GLU A 265 -8.00 -21.00 9.84
CA GLU A 265 -8.50 -22.33 9.48
C GLU A 265 -8.73 -22.47 7.98
N ARG A 266 -9.32 -21.46 7.33
CA ARG A 266 -9.50 -21.45 5.87
C ARG A 266 -8.17 -21.54 5.13
N ASN A 267 -7.18 -20.75 5.53
CA ASN A 267 -5.86 -20.77 4.89
C ASN A 267 -5.17 -22.13 5.07
N ARG A 268 -5.34 -22.79 6.23
CA ARG A 268 -4.84 -24.16 6.44
C ARG A 268 -5.54 -25.19 5.56
N GLN A 269 -6.83 -25.01 5.26
CA GLN A 269 -7.56 -25.90 4.35
C GLN A 269 -7.04 -25.74 2.91
N ILE A 270 -6.88 -24.51 2.43
CA ILE A 270 -6.31 -24.22 1.11
C ILE A 270 -4.90 -24.82 0.98
N GLU A 271 -4.03 -24.62 1.96
CA GLU A 271 -2.68 -25.21 1.94
C GLU A 271 -2.68 -26.74 1.89
N LYS A 272 -3.68 -27.40 2.49
CA LYS A 272 -3.83 -28.85 2.42
C LYS A 272 -4.31 -29.30 1.04
N GLU A 273 -5.26 -28.58 0.45
CA GLU A 273 -5.76 -28.86 -0.90
C GLU A 273 -4.66 -28.70 -1.95
N ASP A 274 -3.88 -27.62 -1.87
CA ASP A 274 -2.73 -27.38 -2.76
C ASP A 274 -1.66 -28.46 -2.62
N ALA A 275 -1.40 -28.93 -1.40
CA ALA A 275 -0.45 -30.01 -1.15
C ALA A 275 -0.93 -31.37 -1.71
N ILE A 276 -2.24 -31.63 -1.72
CA ILE A 276 -2.83 -32.84 -2.30
C ILE A 276 -2.78 -32.78 -3.83
N ILE A 277 -3.01 -31.62 -4.44
CA ILE A 277 -2.97 -31.44 -5.90
C ILE A 277 -1.53 -31.53 -6.44
N ALA A 278 -0.53 -31.21 -5.62
CA ALA A 278 0.89 -31.27 -5.98
C ALA A 278 1.53 -32.67 -5.86
N THR A 279 0.85 -33.65 -5.25
CA THR A 279 1.25 -35.07 -5.15
C THR A 279 0.59 -35.93 -6.22
#